data_AF-A0A6A2YPY1-F1
#
_entry.id   AF-A0A6A2YPY1-F1
#
_cell.length_a   1.000
_cell.length_b   1.000
_cell.length_c   1.000
_cell.angle_alpha   90.00
_cell.angle_beta   90.00
_cell.angle_gamma   90.00
#
_symmetry.space_group_name_H-M   'P 1'
#
loop_
_entity.id
_entity.type
_entity.pdbx_description
1 polymer ?
#
loop_
_entity_poly.entity_id
_entity_poly.type
_entity_poly.pdbx_seq_one_letter_code
_entity_poly.pdbx_strand_id
1 'polypeptide(L)' 'MGDIFIWLVSFFILIALVVFLIYQLTCLADLEFDYINPCDSSSRINKVVLPEFFLQGFLCLFYLLTGHWVMSLLCTTM' A
#
# COMPACT_ATOMS: atom_id res chain seq x y z
N MET A 1 -17.16 13.94 15.33
CA MET A 1 -16.80 12.66 15.99
C MET A 1 -16.53 11.56 14.96
N GLY A 2 -17.35 11.38 13.92
CA GLY A 2 -17.11 10.36 12.87
C GLY A 2 -15.80 10.54 12.10
N ASP A 3 -15.38 11.79 11.86
CA ASP A 3 -14.13 12.09 11.13
C ASP A 3 -12.87 11.54 11.81
N ILE A 4 -12.86 11.49 13.15
CA ILE A 4 -11.73 10.96 13.92
C ILE A 4 -11.61 9.45 13.67
N PHE A 5 -12.72 8.73 13.60
CA PHE A 5 -12.71 7.30 13.28
C PHE A 5 -12.27 7.03 11.85
N ILE A 6 -12.72 7.84 10.89
CA ILE A 6 -12.28 7.77 9.49
C ILE A 6 -10.76 7.92 9.41
N TRP A 7 -10.22 8.97 10.03
CA TRP A 7 -8.78 9.23 10.09
C TRP A 7 -7.99 8.12 10.79
N LEU A 8 -8.50 7.61 11.91
CA LEU A 8 -7.85 6.54 12.65
C LEU A 8 -7.76 5.25 11.83
N VAL A 9 -8.84 4.88 11.12
CA VAL A 9 -8.83 3.71 10.22
C VAL A 9 -7.84 3.92 9.08
N SER A 10 -7.84 5.10 8.46
CA SER A 10 -6.88 5.43 7.41
C SER A 10 -5.43 5.35 7.88
N PHE A 11 -5.16 5.80 9.12
CA PHE A 11 -3.82 5.73 9.70
C PHE A 11 -3.28 4.29 9.78
N PHE A 12 -4.11 3.33 10.22
CA PHE A 12 -3.70 1.92 10.27
C PHE A 12 -3.50 1.33 8.87
N ILE A 13 -4.33 1.70 7.89
CA ILE A 13 -4.18 1.25 6.49
C ILE A 13 -2.87 1.80 5.90
N LEU A 14 -2.54 3.07 6.16
CA LEU A 14 -1.27 3.68 5.72
C LEU A 14 -0.06 2.98 6.33
N ILE A 15 -0.10 2.61 7.62
CA ILE A 15 0.98 1.82 8.23
C ILE A 15 1.15 0.48 7.51
N ALA A 16 0.05 -0.22 7.21
CA ALA A 16 0.11 -1.49 6.48
C ALA A 16 0.74 -1.32 5.09
N LEU A 17 0.35 -0.27 4.35
CA LEU A 17 0.94 0.05 3.05
C LEU A 17 2.44 0.35 3.16
N VAL A 18 2.87 1.13 4.15
CA VAL A 18 4.30 1.39 4.39
C VAL A 18 5.07 0.10 4.67
N VAL A 19 4.51 -0.83 5.45
CA VAL A 19 5.14 -2.14 5.70
C VAL A 19 5.28 -2.96 4.40
N PHE A 20 4.26 -2.96 3.54
CA PHE A 20 4.36 -3.62 2.22
C PHE A 20 5.40 -2.97 1.32
N LEU A 21 5.54 -1.65 1.35
CA LEU A 21 6.56 -0.92 0.59
C LEU A 21 7.97 -1.27 1.10
N ILE A 22 8.17 -1.27 2.42
CA ILE A 22 9.45 -1.68 3.04
C ILE A 22 9.79 -3.11 2.64
N TYR A 23 8.82 -4.04 2.67
CA TYR A 23 9.06 -5.43 2.25
C TYR A 23 9.54 -5.52 0.79
N GLN A 24 8.94 -4.75 -0.12
CA GLN A 24 9.36 -4.71 -1.52
C GLN A 24 10.74 -4.10 -1.69
N LEU A 25 11.07 -3.03 -0.94
CA LEU A 25 12.41 -2.44 -0.92
C LEU A 25 13.45 -3.42 -0.40
N THR A 26 13.15 -4.20 0.64
CA THR A 26 14.05 -5.26 1.11
C THR A 26 14.25 -6.34 0.04
N CYS A 27 13.19 -6.79 -0.64
CA CYS A 27 13.33 -7.75 -1.74
C CYS A 27 14.16 -7.19 -2.91
N LEU A 28 14.09 -5.89 -3.16
CA LEU A 28 14.90 -5.21 -4.18
C LEU A 28 16.37 -5.09 -3.75
N ALA A 29 16.62 -4.79 -2.47
CA ALA A 29 17.96 -4.78 -1.92
C ALA A 29 18.59 -6.19 -1.91
N ASP A 30 17.83 -7.23 -1.56
CA ASP A 30 18.28 -8.63 -1.67
C ASP A 30 18.69 -8.96 -3.12
N LEU A 31 17.99 -8.40 -4.11
CA LEU A 31 18.33 -8.57 -5.52
C LEU A 31 19.63 -7.86 -5.90
N GLU A 32 19.85 -6.65 -5.41
CA GLU A 32 21.04 -5.83 -5.70
C GLU A 32 22.31 -6.38 -5.02
N PHE A 33 22.22 -6.77 -3.75
CA PHE A 33 23.38 -7.11 -2.92
C PHE A 33 23.68 -8.61 -2.88
N ASP A 34 22.66 -9.47 -2.80
CA ASP A 34 22.85 -10.93 -2.68
C ASP A 34 22.78 -11.66 -4.04
N TYR A 35 22.57 -10.92 -5.15
CA TYR A 35 22.46 -11.46 -6.51
C TYR A 35 21.48 -12.64 -6.61
N ILE A 36 20.38 -12.58 -5.84
CA ILE A 36 19.35 -13.63 -5.86
C ILE A 36 18.67 -13.69 -7.23
N ASN A 37 18.07 -14.84 -7.56
CA ASN A 37 17.43 -15.00 -8.86
C ASN A 37 16.25 -14.01 -9.03
N PRO A 38 16.23 -13.18 -10.10
CA PRO A 38 15.16 -12.21 -10.33
C PRO A 38 13.77 -12.85 -10.47
N CYS A 39 13.67 -14.10 -10.94
CA CYS A 39 12.38 -14.81 -11.00
C CYS A 39 11.80 -15.09 -9.61
N ASP A 40 12.66 -15.46 -8.64
CA ASP A 40 12.22 -15.78 -7.29
C ASP A 40 11.80 -14.51 -6.53
N SER A 41 12.58 -13.42 -6.67
CA SER A 41 12.21 -12.11 -6.12
C SER A 41 10.93 -11.56 -6.73
N SER A 42 10.75 -11.67 -8.05
CA SER A 42 9.53 -11.22 -8.74
C SER A 42 8.30 -12.00 -8.29
N SER A 43 8.41 -13.32 -8.06
CA SER A 43 7.33 -14.16 -7.54
C SER A 43 6.91 -13.77 -6.12
N ARG A 44 7.87 -13.40 -5.27
CA ARG A 44 7.61 -12.89 -3.90
C ARG A 44 6.90 -11.54 -3.93
N ILE A 45 7.41 -10.59 -4.71
CA ILE A 45 6.85 -9.24 -4.83
C ILE A 45 5.42 -9.30 -5.40
N ASN A 46 5.18 -10.10 -6.44
CA ASN A 46 3.86 -10.18 -7.07
C ASN A 46 2.74 -10.66 -6.11
N LYS A 47 3.08 -11.48 -5.10
CA LYS A 47 2.13 -11.91 -4.06
C LYS A 47 1.76 -10.77 -3.09
N VAL A 48 2.64 -9.79 -2.94
CA VAL A 48 2.47 -8.64 -2.04
C VAL A 48 1.90 -7.42 -2.76
N VAL A 49 2.13 -7.30 -4.07
CA VAL A 49 1.59 -6.21 -4.88
C VAL A 49 0.06 -6.25 -4.96
N LEU A 50 -0.53 -7.45 -5.09
CA LEU A 50 -1.98 -7.63 -5.13
C LEU A 50 -2.70 -7.08 -3.88
N PRO A 51 -2.31 -7.47 -2.64
CA PRO A 51 -2.92 -6.91 -1.44
C PRO A 51 -2.64 -5.42 -1.23
N GLU A 52 -1.49 -4.91 -1.69
CA GLU A 52 -1.20 -3.47 -1.67
C GLU A 52 -2.19 -2.68 -2.53
N PHE A 53 -2.36 -3.06 -3.81
CA PHE A 53 -3.32 -2.40 -4.71
C PHE A 53 -4.75 -2.51 -4.19
N PHE A 54 -5.10 -3.63 -3.57
CA PHE A 54 -6.41 -3.80 -2.94
C PHE A 54 -6.64 -2.83 -1.78
N LEU A 55 -5.65 -2.67 -0.89
CA LEU A 55 -5.75 -1.73 0.24
C LEU A 55 -5.78 -0.27 -0.21
N GLN A 56 -4.97 0.09 -1.21
CA GLN A 56 -4.98 1.43 -1.82
C GLN A 56 -6.36 1.73 -2.45
N GLY A 57 -6.90 0.79 -3.23
CA GLY A 57 -8.22 0.91 -3.85
C GLY A 57 -9.35 0.99 -2.82
N PHE A 58 -9.27 0.18 -1.76
CA PHE A 58 -10.20 0.23 -0.64
C PHE A 58 -10.16 1.59 0.08
N LEU A 59 -8.98 2.12 0.35
CA LEU A 59 -8.80 3.44 0.99
C LEU A 59 -9.36 4.57 0.11
N CYS A 60 -9.13 4.51 -1.20
CA CYS A 60 -9.68 5.47 -2.16
C CYS A 60 -11.22 5.45 -2.17
N LEU A 61 -11.83 4.26 -2.28
CA LEU A 61 -13.29 4.09 -2.23
C LEU A 61 -13.86 4.54 -0.88
N PHE A 62 -13.17 4.23 0.21
CA PHE A 62 -13.56 4.65 1.56
C PHE A 62 -13.62 6.17 1.69
N TYR A 63 -12.63 6.90 1.16
CA TYR A 63 -12.65 8.37 1.13
C TYR A 63 -13.72 8.95 0.21
N LEU A 64 -14.00 8.29 -0.92
CA LEU A 64 -15.04 8.70 -1.85
C LEU A 64 -16.43 8.57 -1.21
N LEU A 65 -16.70 7.47 -0.50
CA LEU A 65 -17.96 7.23 0.21
C LEU A 65 -18.15 8.14 1.43
N THR A 66 -17.07 8.52 2.11
CA THR A 66 -17.12 9.44 3.26
C THR A 66 -17.17 10.93 2.85
N GLY A 67 -17.12 11.25 1.55
CA GLY A 67 -17.21 12.61 1.03
C GLY A 67 -15.91 13.41 1.10
N HIS A 68 -14.77 12.76 1.32
CA HIS A 68 -13.44 13.36 1.37
C HIS A 68 -12.76 13.32 -0.02
N TRP A 69 -13.36 14.05 -0.97
CA TRP A 69 -12.98 14.02 -2.40
C TRP A 69 -11.51 14.34 -2.67
N VAL A 70 -10.94 15.33 -1.97
CA VAL A 70 -9.52 15.71 -2.13
C VAL A 70 -8.59 14.55 -1.72
N MET A 71 -8.92 13.83 -0.65
CA MET A 71 -8.11 12.70 -0.19
C MET A 71 -8.24 11.48 -1.11
N SER A 72 -9.44 11.26 -1.66
CA SER A 72 -9.64 10.24 -2.69
C SER A 72 -8.81 10.52 -3.95
N LEU A 73 -8.74 11.78 -4.40
CA LEU A 73 -7.90 12.18 -5.53
C LEU A 73 -6.42 11.94 -5.24
N LEU A 74 -5.93 12.34 -4.06
CA LEU A 74 -4.54 12.10 -3.65
C LEU A 74 -4.20 10.60 -3.58
N CYS A 75 -5.12 9.78 -3.08
CA CYS A 75 -4.96 8.32 -3.01
C CYS A 75 -4.91 7.66 -4.40
N THR A 76 -5.50 8.29 -5.42
CA THR A 76 -5.51 7.76 -6.80
C THR A 76 -4.23 8.12 -7.56
N THR A 77 -3.55 9.21 -7.17
CA THR A 77 -2.31 9.66 -7.81
C THR A 77 -1.03 8.98 -7.31
N MET A 78 -1.15 8.15 -6.27
CA MET A 78 -0.06 7.38 -5.64
C MET A 78 -0.10 5.93 -6.11
#